data_AF-A0A5K0YU23-F1
#
_entry.id   AF-A0A5K0YU23-F1
#
_cell.length_a   1.000
_cell.length_b   1.000
_cell.length_c   1.000
_cell.angle_alpha   90.00
_cell.angle_beta   90.00
_cell.angle_gamma   90.00
#
_symmetry.space_group_name_H-M   'P 1'
#
loop_
_entity.id
_entity.type
_entity.pdbx_description
1 polymer ?
#
loop_
_entity_poly.entity_id
_entity_poly.type
_entity_poly.pdbx_seq_one_letter_code
_entity_poly.pdbx_strand_id
1 'polypeptide(L)' 'TEMAQLVCGGCHTLLMYIRGATSVQCSCCHTINLALE' A
#
# COMPACT_ATOMS: atom_id res chain seq x y z
N THR A 1 -6.63 7.64 -13.99
CA THR A 1 -6.35 7.43 -12.55
C THR A 1 -4.87 7.19 -12.41
N GLU A 2 -4.18 7.97 -11.57
CA GLU A 2 -2.74 7.83 -11.37
C GLU A 2 -2.46 6.77 -10.28
N MET A 3 -1.46 5.92 -10.51
CA MET A 3 -1.06 4.86 -9.60
C MET A 3 0.13 5.31 -8.75
N ALA A 4 0.22 4.80 -7.54
CA ALA A 4 1.38 4.92 -6.65
C ALA A 4 1.76 3.54 -6.11
N GLN A 5 2.93 3.50 -5.47
CA GLN A 5 3.49 2.28 -4.91
C GLN A 5 4.02 2.53 -3.50
N LEU A 6 3.92 1.52 -2.64
CA LEU A 6 4.56 1.51 -1.33
C LEU A 6 5.03 0.09 -0.98
N VAL A 7 5.98 -0.01 -0.06
CA VAL A 7 6.44 -1.30 0.46
C VAL A 7 5.66 -1.62 1.73
N CYS A 8 5.10 -2.83 1.79
CA CYS A 8 4.41 -3.30 2.98
C CYS A 8 5.36 -3.38 4.19
N GLY A 9 5.02 -2.73 5.30
CA GLY A 9 5.80 -2.78 6.53
C GLY A 9 5.80 -4.13 7.26
N GLY A 10 4.94 -5.08 6.85
CA GLY A 10 4.86 -6.42 7.44
C GLY A 10 5.70 -7.47 6.70
N CYS A 11 5.46 -7.63 5.40
CA CYS A 11 6.08 -8.68 4.58
C CYS A 11 6.99 -8.15 3.46
N HIS A 12 7.22 -6.84 3.39
CA HIS A 12 8.06 -6.16 2.40
C HIS A 12 7.63 -6.35 0.93
N THR A 13 6.41 -6.83 0.69
CA THR A 13 5.82 -6.89 -0.64
C THR A 13 5.55 -5.48 -1.17
N LEU A 14 5.89 -5.24 -2.43
CA LEU A 14 5.52 -4.02 -3.15
C LEU A 14 4.00 -4.02 -3.44
N LEU A 15 3.30 -2.99 -2.98
CA LEU A 15 1.87 -2.81 -3.16
C LEU A 15 1.63 -1.67 -4.15
N MET A 16 0.76 -1.91 -5.13
CA MET A 16 0.28 -0.89 -6.07
C MET A 16 -1.09 -0.42 -5.61
N TYR A 17 -1.33 0.89 -5.65
CA TYR A 17 -2.58 1.49 -5.21
C TYR A 17 -2.90 2.75 -6.01
N ILE A 18 -4.16 3.20 -5.94
CA ILE A 18 -4.59 4.45 -6.57
C ILE A 18 -4.09 5.66 -5.74
N ARG A 19 -3.53 6.68 -6.39
CA ARG A 19 -3.21 7.94 -5.68
C ARG A 19 -4.46 8.54 -5.02
N GLY A 20 -4.30 9.11 -3.83
CA GLY A 20 -5.38 9.58 -2.97
C GLY A 20 -5.93 8.54 -1.99
N ALA A 21 -5.49 7.28 -2.03
CA ALA A 21 -5.84 6.33 -0.96
C ALA A 21 -5.11 6.71 0.34
N THR A 22 -5.82 6.72 1.47
CA THR A 22 -5.21 7.00 2.78
C THR A 22 -4.49 5.78 3.38
N SER A 23 -4.88 4.57 2.95
CA SER A 23 -4.32 3.32 3.44
C SER A 23 -4.50 2.18 2.45
N VAL A 24 -3.58 1.23 2.46
CA VAL A 24 -3.58 0.04 1.61
C VAL A 24 -3.40 -1.21 2.46
N GLN A 25 -4.34 -2.15 2.37
CA GLN A 25 -4.21 -3.44 3.03
C GLN A 25 -3.38 -4.39 2.15
N CYS A 26 -2.34 -4.98 2.72
CA CYS A 26 -1.53 -5.97 2.03
C CYS A 26 -2.31 -7.27 1.83
N SER A 27 -2.44 -7.75 0.60
CA SER A 27 -3.11 -9.03 0.32
C SER A 27 -2.32 -10.26 0.79
N CYS A 28 -1.02 -10.13 1.08
CA CYS A 28 -0.18 -11.25 1.51
C CYS A 28 -0.23 -11.49 3.02
N CYS A 29 -0.13 -10.41 3.83
CA CYS A 29 -0.04 -10.51 5.29
C CYS A 29 -1.14 -9.75 6.03
N HIS A 30 -2.07 -9.11 5.32
CA HIS A 30 -3.18 -8.30 5.85
C HIS A 30 -2.78 -7.07 6.67
N THR A 31 -1.49 -6.70 6.74
CA THR A 31 -1.04 -5.44 7.32
C THR A 31 -1.66 -4.23 6.60
N ILE A 32 -2.25 -3.31 7.37
CA ILE A 32 -2.71 -2.01 6.89
C ILE A 32 -1.51 -1.07 6.82
N ASN A 33 -1.20 -0.55 5.64
CA ASN A 33 -0.12 0.41 5.43
C ASN A 33 -0.72 1.80 5.20
N LEU A 34 -0.19 2.81 5.89
CA LEU A 34 -0.57 4.20 5.62
C LEU A 34 0.08 4.63 4.31
N ALA A 35 -0.72 5.11 3.38
CA ALA A 35 -0.24 5.74 2.16
C ALA A 35 -0.04 7.22 2.48
N LEU A 36 1.15 7.54 3.02
CA LEU A 36 1.59 8.91 3.19
C LEU A 36 2.05 9.39 1.80
N GLU A 37 1.21 10.18 1.13
CA GLU A 37 1.61 10.97 -0.04
C GLU A 37 2.45 12.18 0.38
#